data_AF-A0A3E0TWF0-F1
#
_entry.id   AF-A0A3E0TWF0-F1
#
_cell.length_a   1.000
_cell.length_b   1.000
_cell.length_c   1.000
_cell.angle_alpha   90.00
_cell.angle_beta   90.00
_cell.angle_gamma   90.00
#
_symmetry.space_group_name_H-M   'P 1'
#
loop_
_entity.id
_entity.type
_entity.pdbx_description
1 polymer ?
#
loop_
_entity_poly.entity_id
_entity_poly.type
_entity_poly.pdbx_seq_one_letter_code
_entity_poly.pdbx_strand_id
1 'polypeptide(L)'
;MEINQITNHSHTPSNKVQQPINKASGTTFADVMSSLTRAQDTKSEQSVKPGVESEYKMHTNKGDQVIDLEKYLSPKIVPGHNNLLDAPLLLPTEHNVNVLSKYSQEAVQALMQEYNIPAAPSSISFDPEGKLQLPADYPHAAVFRQALAEHPHVERALSTTAAVASHYAGMMEARAFSDEMSVARTQADRDRVAEKYSYLFDPNRPDKEIVLVFLENGDLVLKEKQAQQPLVKQSPR
;
A
#
# COMPACT_ATOMS: atom_id res chain seq x y z
N MET A 1 -22.62 50.12 -48.82
CA MET A 1 -22.80 48.72 -48.36
C MET A 1 -23.40 47.97 -49.53
N GLU A 2 -22.61 47.10 -50.14
CA GLU A 2 -23.01 45.89 -50.88
C GLU A 2 -21.74 45.39 -51.59
N ILE A 3 -21.35 44.15 -51.32
CA ILE A 3 -20.19 43.51 -51.96
C ILE A 3 -20.71 42.23 -52.62
N ASN A 4 -20.58 42.16 -53.94
CA ASN A 4 -20.89 40.99 -54.76
C ASN A 4 -19.60 40.18 -55.02
N GLN A 5 -19.67 38.87 -54.71
CA GLN A 5 -19.17 37.67 -55.42
C GLN A 5 -17.69 37.62 -55.87
N ILE A 6 -16.95 36.50 -55.71
CA ILE A 6 -16.93 35.33 -56.63
C ILE A 6 -16.23 34.10 -55.98
N THR A 7 -16.95 32.98 -55.98
CA THR A 7 -16.60 31.57 -56.37
C THR A 7 -15.28 30.88 -55.95
N ASN A 8 -15.38 29.70 -55.30
CA ASN A 8 -14.92 28.44 -55.92
C ASN A 8 -15.44 27.14 -55.26
N HIS A 9 -15.67 26.16 -56.13
CA HIS A 9 -16.34 24.88 -55.94
C HIS A 9 -15.50 23.81 -55.24
N SER A 10 -16.12 22.94 -54.44
CA SER A 10 -16.03 21.47 -54.59
C SER A 10 -16.99 20.74 -53.64
N HIS A 11 -17.86 19.91 -54.24
CA HIS A 11 -18.58 18.83 -53.57
C HIS A 11 -17.88 17.51 -53.92
N THR A 12 -17.56 16.67 -52.93
CA THR A 12 -17.49 15.21 -53.05
C THR A 12 -17.45 14.59 -51.63
N PRO A 13 -17.95 13.36 -51.45
CA PRO A 13 -18.58 12.91 -50.21
C PRO A 13 -17.60 12.40 -49.14
N SER A 14 -17.98 12.57 -47.88
CA SER A 14 -17.35 11.92 -46.72
C SER A 14 -17.33 10.41 -46.88
N ASN A 15 -16.16 9.86 -47.15
CA ASN A 15 -15.91 8.44 -47.04
C ASN A 15 -15.74 8.10 -45.55
N LYS A 16 -16.68 7.32 -44.99
CA LYS A 16 -16.54 6.69 -43.68
C LYS A 16 -15.38 5.70 -43.75
N VAL A 17 -14.21 6.10 -43.28
CA VAL A 17 -13.19 5.13 -42.85
C VAL A 17 -13.54 4.74 -41.43
N GLN A 18 -14.27 3.63 -41.28
CA GLN A 18 -14.34 2.89 -40.03
C GLN A 18 -12.94 2.34 -39.73
N GLN A 19 -12.20 3.06 -38.88
CA GLN A 19 -11.09 2.45 -38.16
C GLN A 19 -11.68 1.52 -37.10
N PRO A 20 -11.27 0.24 -37.03
CA PRO A 20 -11.66 -0.62 -35.93
C PRO A 20 -11.08 -0.04 -34.64
N ILE A 21 -11.97 0.41 -33.75
CA ILE A 21 -11.62 0.70 -32.37
C ILE A 21 -11.27 -0.65 -31.76
N ASN A 22 -9.98 -0.99 -31.77
CA ASN A 22 -9.45 -2.04 -30.93
C ASN A 22 -9.72 -1.61 -29.49
N LYS A 23 -10.80 -2.16 -28.90
CA LYS A 23 -11.00 -2.16 -27.46
C LYS A 23 -9.83 -2.96 -26.88
N ALA A 24 -8.75 -2.27 -26.52
CA ALA A 24 -7.86 -2.79 -25.50
C ALA A 24 -8.75 -2.98 -24.27
N SER A 25 -9.00 -4.24 -23.90
CA SER A 25 -9.59 -4.58 -22.61
C SER A 25 -8.62 -4.07 -21.55
N GLY A 26 -8.80 -2.82 -21.14
CA GLY A 26 -8.09 -2.25 -20.01
C GLY A 26 -8.52 -3.03 -18.80
N THR A 27 -7.62 -3.88 -18.28
CA THR A 27 -7.81 -4.58 -17.02
C THR A 27 -8.05 -3.51 -15.98
N THR A 28 -9.27 -3.43 -15.44
CA THR A 28 -9.55 -2.44 -14.42
C THR A 28 -8.79 -2.81 -13.16
N PHE A 29 -8.51 -1.84 -12.30
CA PHE A 29 -7.90 -2.12 -11.00
C PHE A 29 -8.71 -3.16 -10.21
N ALA A 30 -10.04 -3.13 -10.34
CA ALA A 30 -10.94 -4.12 -9.76
C ALA A 30 -10.72 -5.53 -10.34
N ASP A 31 -10.46 -5.66 -11.65
CA ASP A 31 -10.16 -6.94 -12.30
C ASP A 31 -8.82 -7.51 -11.82
N VAL A 32 -7.80 -6.66 -11.68
CA VAL A 32 -6.48 -7.04 -11.14
C VAL A 32 -6.62 -7.52 -9.70
N MET A 33 -7.32 -6.76 -8.84
CA MET A 33 -7.52 -7.12 -7.44
C MET A 33 -8.35 -8.41 -7.27
N SER A 34 -9.38 -8.58 -8.10
CA SER A 34 -10.22 -9.79 -8.08
C SER A 34 -9.45 -11.04 -8.49
N SER A 35 -8.51 -10.91 -9.44
CA SER A 35 -7.64 -12.01 -9.86
C SER A 35 -6.68 -12.44 -8.75
N LEU A 36 -6.17 -11.50 -7.94
CA LEU A 36 -5.31 -11.77 -6.79
C LEU A 36 -6.07 -12.48 -5.65
N THR A 37 -7.29 -12.05 -5.33
CA THR A 37 -8.10 -12.72 -4.30
C THR A 37 -8.51 -14.15 -4.70
N ARG A 38 -8.71 -14.41 -6.00
CA ARG A 38 -9.09 -15.75 -6.51
C ARG A 38 -7.94 -16.75 -6.45
N ALA A 39 -6.69 -16.29 -6.38
CA ALA A 39 -5.51 -17.15 -6.21
C ALA A 39 -5.30 -17.64 -4.76
N GLN A 40 -6.07 -17.14 -3.79
CA GLN A 40 -5.97 -17.53 -2.38
C GLN A 40 -6.66 -18.85 -2.04
N ASP A 41 -7.52 -19.39 -2.93
CA ASP A 41 -8.36 -20.57 -2.63
C ASP A 41 -7.69 -21.93 -2.91
N THR A 42 -6.42 -21.98 -3.36
CA THR A 42 -5.72 -23.26 -3.58
C THR A 42 -4.72 -23.58 -2.46
N LYS A 43 -5.25 -24.25 -1.44
CA LYS A 43 -4.67 -25.24 -0.51
C LYS A 43 -3.13 -25.38 -0.49
N SER A 44 -2.53 -24.96 0.63
CA SER A 44 -1.12 -25.15 0.97
C SER A 44 -0.89 -26.47 1.73
N GLU A 45 -0.11 -27.38 1.16
CA GLU A 45 0.61 -28.42 1.89
C GLU A 45 2.07 -28.38 1.42
N GLN A 46 3.00 -27.91 2.27
CA GLN A 46 4.40 -28.25 2.08
C GLN A 46 5.21 -28.18 3.37
N SER A 47 5.97 -29.24 3.53
CA SER A 47 6.73 -29.69 4.69
C SER A 47 8.03 -28.91 4.86
N VAL A 48 8.29 -28.41 6.06
CA VAL A 48 9.45 -27.57 6.40
C VAL A 48 10.59 -28.41 6.98
N LYS A 49 11.82 -28.14 6.52
CA LYS A 49 13.09 -28.54 7.17
C LYS A 49 13.74 -27.29 7.78
N PRO A 50 14.46 -27.40 8.92
CA PRO A 50 14.89 -26.23 9.67
C PRO A 50 16.19 -25.62 9.16
N GLY A 51 16.15 -24.33 8.83
CA GLY A 51 17.28 -23.45 8.55
C GLY A 51 16.76 -22.11 8.04
N VAL A 52 16.62 -21.12 8.93
CA VAL A 52 16.13 -19.73 8.73
C VAL A 52 15.49 -19.48 7.35
N GLU A 53 14.22 -19.84 7.22
CA GLU A 53 13.45 -19.66 5.98
C GLU A 53 13.10 -18.17 5.84
N SER A 54 13.95 -17.39 5.15
CA SER A 54 13.61 -16.02 4.74
C SER A 54 12.79 -15.97 3.44
N GLU A 55 12.45 -17.13 2.86
CA GLU A 55 11.69 -17.26 1.63
C GLU A 55 10.18 -17.30 1.89
N TYR A 56 9.46 -16.32 1.35
CA TYR A 56 8.01 -16.22 1.49
C TYR A 56 7.34 -16.06 0.13
N LYS A 57 6.18 -16.69 -0.03
CA LYS A 57 5.31 -16.41 -1.18
C LYS A 57 4.74 -15.00 -1.02
N MET A 58 5.01 -14.11 -1.97
CA MET A 58 4.60 -12.71 -1.98
C MET A 58 3.82 -12.39 -3.26
N HIS A 59 2.79 -11.55 -3.15
CA HIS A 59 2.09 -11.00 -4.30
C HIS A 59 2.87 -9.82 -4.87
N THR A 60 3.25 -9.89 -6.15
CA THR A 60 4.05 -8.84 -6.80
C THR A 60 3.43 -8.33 -8.10
N ASN A 61 3.96 -7.23 -8.64
CA ASN A 61 3.64 -6.78 -10.00
C ASN A 61 3.94 -7.82 -11.10
N LYS A 62 4.68 -8.88 -10.78
CA LYS A 62 5.01 -10.01 -11.66
C LYS A 62 4.25 -11.29 -11.28
N GLY A 63 3.15 -11.17 -10.55
CA GLY A 63 2.40 -12.29 -10.00
C GLY A 63 2.95 -12.79 -8.67
N ASP A 64 2.53 -13.99 -8.27
CA ASP A 64 3.01 -14.63 -7.04
C ASP A 64 4.46 -15.08 -7.21
N GLN A 65 5.35 -14.63 -6.32
CA GLN A 65 6.76 -15.01 -6.32
C GLN A 65 7.20 -15.47 -4.94
N VAL A 66 8.07 -16.47 -4.90
CA VAL A 66 8.83 -16.79 -3.68
C VAL A 66 9.99 -15.78 -3.59
N ILE A 67 10.02 -14.99 -2.52
CA ILE A 67 11.00 -13.93 -2.29
C ILE A 67 11.70 -14.20 -0.97
N ASP A 68 13.04 -14.23 -1.02
CA ASP A 68 13.89 -14.06 0.16
C ASP A 68 13.76 -12.62 0.67
N LEU A 69 12.97 -12.41 1.73
CA LEU A 69 12.65 -11.09 2.26
C LEU A 69 13.88 -10.39 2.85
N GLU A 70 14.79 -11.14 3.47
CA GLU A 70 16.03 -10.56 4.00
C GLU A 70 16.88 -9.97 2.87
N LYS A 71 17.09 -10.75 1.81
CA LYS A 71 17.83 -10.29 0.62
C LYS A 71 17.08 -9.21 -0.16
N TYR A 72 15.75 -9.25 -0.17
CA TYR A 72 14.92 -8.26 -0.85
C TYR A 72 14.99 -6.90 -0.16
N LEU A 73 14.91 -6.90 1.18
CA LEU A 73 14.94 -5.70 2.03
C LEU A 73 16.36 -5.23 2.33
N SER A 74 17.38 -6.03 2.01
CA SER A 74 18.77 -5.62 2.15
C SER A 74 19.17 -4.52 1.16
N PRO A 75 20.08 -3.59 1.54
CA PRO A 75 20.49 -2.51 0.66
C PRO A 75 21.19 -3.07 -0.57
N LYS A 76 20.63 -2.84 -1.76
CA LYS A 76 21.31 -3.11 -3.02
C LYS A 76 21.75 -1.80 -3.64
N ILE A 77 23.06 -1.54 -3.62
CA ILE A 77 23.67 -0.59 -4.54
C ILE A 77 23.75 -1.32 -5.88
N VAL A 78 22.79 -1.09 -6.77
CA VAL A 78 22.86 -1.59 -8.16
C VAL A 78 23.18 -0.41 -9.07
N PRO A 79 24.44 -0.27 -9.55
CA PRO A 79 24.77 0.72 -10.55
C PRO A 79 24.20 0.28 -11.91
N GLY A 80 23.48 1.17 -12.59
CA GLY A 80 23.42 1.16 -14.05
C GLY A 80 22.06 1.02 -14.72
N HIS A 81 21.06 0.31 -14.18
CA HIS A 81 19.76 0.16 -14.88
C HIS A 81 18.65 -0.18 -13.88
N ASN A 82 17.81 0.80 -13.51
CA ASN A 82 16.75 0.52 -12.53
C ASN A 82 15.40 1.06 -13.05
N ASN A 83 14.85 0.48 -14.12
CA ASN A 83 13.40 0.63 -14.31
C ASN A 83 12.73 -0.04 -13.10
N LEU A 84 11.93 0.72 -12.36
CA LEU A 84 11.24 0.23 -11.17
C LEU A 84 10.42 -1.04 -11.45
N LEU A 85 9.89 -1.15 -12.67
CA LEU A 85 9.06 -2.28 -13.11
C LEU A 85 9.86 -3.57 -13.35
N ASP A 86 11.18 -3.50 -13.44
CA ASP A 86 12.04 -4.68 -13.61
C ASP A 86 12.26 -5.42 -12.29
N ALA A 87 12.03 -4.75 -11.14
CA ALA A 87 12.03 -5.40 -9.84
C ALA A 87 10.65 -6.05 -9.54
N PRO A 88 10.61 -7.15 -8.77
CA PRO A 88 9.36 -7.67 -8.24
C PRO A 88 8.86 -6.74 -7.13
N LEU A 89 7.97 -5.81 -7.45
CA LEU A 89 7.40 -4.84 -6.52
C LEU A 89 6.33 -5.51 -5.66
N LEU A 90 6.45 -5.42 -4.33
CA LEU A 90 5.45 -5.93 -3.41
C LEU A 90 4.13 -5.14 -3.55
N LEU A 91 3.02 -5.84 -3.73
CA LEU A 91 1.71 -5.21 -3.84
C LEU A 91 1.05 -5.00 -2.46
N PRO A 92 0.23 -3.95 -2.29
CA PRO A 92 -0.56 -3.71 -1.08
C PRO A 92 -1.74 -4.67 -0.99
N THR A 93 -1.46 -5.91 -0.60
CA THR A 93 -2.48 -6.96 -0.40
C THR A 93 -2.49 -7.41 1.06
N GLU A 94 -3.64 -7.90 1.53
CA GLU A 94 -3.79 -8.45 2.89
C GLU A 94 -2.74 -9.53 3.20
N HIS A 95 -2.52 -10.43 2.24
CA HIS A 95 -1.50 -11.48 2.33
C HIS A 95 -0.10 -10.89 2.60
N ASN A 96 0.33 -9.93 1.78
CA ASN A 96 1.64 -9.29 1.96
C ASN A 96 1.74 -8.52 3.27
N VAL A 97 0.67 -7.83 3.70
CA VAL A 97 0.62 -7.16 5.01
C VAL A 97 0.85 -8.17 6.14
N ASN A 98 0.16 -9.31 6.11
CA ASN A 98 0.27 -10.34 7.14
C ASN A 98 1.68 -10.97 7.17
N VAL A 99 2.21 -11.34 6.00
CA VAL A 99 3.56 -11.93 5.89
C VAL A 99 4.63 -10.95 6.37
N LEU A 100 4.59 -9.70 5.90
CA LEU A 100 5.56 -8.67 6.29
C LEU A 100 5.48 -8.32 7.78
N SER A 101 4.28 -8.28 8.35
CA SER A 101 4.09 -8.04 9.78
C SER A 101 4.72 -9.14 10.62
N LYS A 102 4.47 -10.41 10.26
CA LYS A 102 5.07 -11.55 10.96
C LYS A 102 6.59 -11.56 10.82
N TYR A 103 7.11 -11.38 9.61
CA TYR A 103 8.55 -11.28 9.37
C TYR A 103 9.19 -10.14 10.19
N SER A 104 8.57 -8.96 10.20
CA SER A 104 9.07 -7.80 10.95
C SER A 104 9.05 -8.03 12.46
N GLN A 105 8.02 -8.69 12.99
CA GLN A 105 7.96 -9.10 14.39
C GLN A 105 9.13 -10.02 14.75
N GLU A 106 9.31 -11.09 13.98
CA GLU A 106 10.38 -12.08 14.21
C GLU A 106 11.78 -11.42 14.10
N ALA A 107 11.98 -10.56 13.09
CA ALA A 107 13.23 -9.84 12.88
C ALA A 107 13.57 -8.88 14.04
N VAL A 108 12.58 -8.12 14.54
CA VAL A 108 12.79 -7.24 15.71
C VAL A 108 13.06 -8.03 16.98
N GLN A 109 12.35 -9.14 17.20
CA GLN A 109 12.59 -9.99 18.36
C GLN A 109 14.00 -10.59 18.34
N ALA A 110 14.46 -11.09 17.19
CA ALA A 110 15.82 -11.59 17.02
C ALA A 110 16.86 -10.49 17.27
N LEU A 111 16.66 -9.30 16.69
CA LEU A 111 17.53 -8.14 16.90
C LEU A 111 17.62 -7.75 18.38
N MET A 112 16.49 -7.71 19.08
CA MET A 112 16.48 -7.38 20.50
C MET A 112 17.22 -8.41 21.35
N GLN A 113 17.12 -9.70 21.02
CA GLN A 113 17.86 -10.76 21.71
C GLN A 113 19.37 -10.61 21.50
N GLU A 114 19.81 -10.34 20.27
CA GLU A 114 21.23 -10.15 19.92
C GLU A 114 21.86 -8.97 20.70
N TYR A 115 21.14 -7.86 20.83
CA TYR A 115 21.62 -6.65 21.51
C TYR A 115 21.25 -6.58 23.00
N ASN A 116 20.68 -7.66 23.56
CA ASN A 116 20.22 -7.72 24.96
C ASN A 116 19.24 -6.58 25.34
N ILE A 117 18.36 -6.22 24.42
CA ILE A 117 17.32 -5.19 24.64
C ILE A 117 16.12 -5.87 25.32
N PRO A 118 15.77 -5.51 26.56
CA PRO A 118 14.82 -6.28 27.37
C PRO A 118 13.36 -6.06 26.96
N ALA A 119 13.04 -4.95 26.30
CA ALA A 119 11.68 -4.60 25.91
C ALA A 119 11.65 -3.83 24.58
N ALA A 120 10.66 -4.14 23.76
CA ALA A 120 10.39 -3.43 22.51
C ALA A 120 9.85 -2.02 22.81
N PRO A 121 9.99 -1.05 21.89
CA PRO A 121 9.24 0.19 22.01
C PRO A 121 7.74 -0.11 21.96
N SER A 122 6.93 0.63 22.73
CA SER A 122 5.47 0.48 22.73
C SER A 122 4.84 0.70 21.35
N SER A 123 5.48 1.54 20.53
CA SER A 123 5.11 1.74 19.14
C SER A 123 6.29 2.19 18.29
N ILE A 124 6.19 1.98 16.98
CA ILE A 124 7.08 2.54 15.97
C ILE A 124 6.20 3.19 14.90
N SER A 125 6.59 4.37 14.45
CA SER A 125 5.99 5.02 13.27
C SER A 125 7.08 5.56 12.36
N PHE A 126 6.69 5.97 11.16
CA PHE A 126 7.60 6.59 10.20
C PHE A 126 7.05 7.98 9.85
N ASP A 127 7.95 8.96 9.77
CA ASP A 127 7.59 10.30 9.28
C ASP A 127 7.41 10.29 7.74
N PRO A 128 6.94 11.39 7.13
CA PRO A 128 6.77 11.48 5.68
C PRO A 128 8.07 11.26 4.89
N GLU A 129 9.23 11.48 5.50
CA GLU A 129 10.55 11.20 4.90
C GLU A 129 10.98 9.73 5.06
N GLY A 130 10.16 8.89 5.71
CA GLY A 130 10.42 7.48 5.94
C GLY A 130 11.39 7.20 7.09
N LYS A 131 11.62 8.15 7.99
CA LYS A 131 12.52 7.95 9.14
C LYS A 131 11.78 7.37 10.34
N LEU A 132 12.46 6.46 11.02
CA LEU A 132 11.99 5.79 12.23
C LEU A 132 11.73 6.78 13.39
N GLN A 133 10.49 6.83 13.84
CA GLN A 133 10.03 7.55 15.02
C GLN A 133 9.73 6.57 16.15
N LEU A 134 10.44 6.74 17.27
CA LEU A 134 10.29 5.96 18.51
C LEU A 134 9.55 6.78 19.57
N PRO A 135 8.92 6.14 20.57
CA PRO A 135 8.32 6.83 21.70
C PRO A 135 9.39 7.62 22.46
N ALA A 136 9.05 8.84 22.89
CA ALA A 136 10.00 9.73 23.57
C ALA A 136 10.48 9.18 24.92
N ASP A 137 9.67 8.31 25.53
CA ASP A 137 9.91 7.65 26.81
C ASP A 137 10.60 6.28 26.67
N TYR A 138 10.96 5.84 25.46
CA TYR A 138 11.58 4.54 25.25
C TYR A 138 13.03 4.48 25.79
N PRO A 139 13.32 3.73 26.87
CA PRO A 139 14.62 3.81 27.57
C PRO A 139 15.81 3.31 26.74
N HIS A 140 15.56 2.40 25.80
CA HIS A 140 16.59 1.73 25.00
C HIS A 140 16.74 2.32 23.59
N ALA A 141 16.18 3.51 23.33
CA ALA A 141 16.12 4.12 22.01
C ALA A 141 17.50 4.21 21.31
N ALA A 142 18.55 4.57 22.03
CA ALA A 142 19.89 4.69 21.45
C ALA A 142 20.45 3.34 20.96
N VAL A 143 20.37 2.30 21.80
CA VAL A 143 20.86 0.96 21.46
C VAL A 143 19.99 0.34 20.36
N PHE A 144 18.67 0.53 20.42
CA PHE A 144 17.76 0.04 19.39
C PHE A 144 18.04 0.67 18.02
N ARG A 145 18.28 1.99 17.96
CA ARG A 145 18.67 2.67 16.70
C ARG A 145 20.03 2.18 16.19
N GLN A 146 20.99 1.94 17.08
CA GLN A 146 22.28 1.37 16.70
C GLN A 146 22.12 -0.04 16.10
N ALA A 147 21.33 -0.89 16.76
CA ALA A 147 21.03 -2.24 16.29
C ALA A 147 20.40 -2.23 14.89
N LEU A 148 19.43 -1.33 14.65
CA LEU A 148 18.81 -1.16 13.33
C LEU A 148 19.80 -0.64 12.27
N ALA A 149 20.74 0.23 12.64
CA ALA A 149 21.76 0.72 11.71
C ALA A 149 22.75 -0.39 11.29
N GLU A 150 23.05 -1.32 12.21
CA GLU A 150 23.88 -2.50 11.94
C GLU A 150 23.10 -3.59 11.17
N HIS A 151 21.77 -3.62 11.33
CA HIS A 151 20.84 -4.54 10.66
C HIS A 151 19.81 -3.81 9.80
N PRO A 152 20.23 -3.13 8.70
CA PRO A 152 19.36 -2.23 7.93
C PRO A 152 18.18 -2.93 7.24
N HIS A 153 18.22 -4.26 7.09
CA HIS A 153 17.10 -5.03 6.57
C HIS A 153 15.92 -5.05 7.55
N VAL A 154 16.15 -4.98 8.87
CA VAL A 154 15.09 -4.95 9.90
C VAL A 154 14.34 -3.62 9.89
N GLU A 155 15.04 -2.49 9.82
CA GLU A 155 14.37 -1.18 9.69
C GLU A 155 13.56 -1.09 8.38
N ARG A 156 14.09 -1.68 7.30
CA ARG A 156 13.36 -1.79 6.04
C ARG A 156 12.17 -2.72 6.10
N ALA A 157 12.24 -3.80 6.87
CA ALA A 157 11.09 -4.66 7.12
C ALA A 157 9.96 -3.87 7.78
N LEU A 158 10.29 -3.11 8.84
CA LEU A 158 9.33 -2.27 9.56
C LEU A 158 8.72 -1.18 8.66
N SER A 159 9.56 -0.43 7.94
CA SER A 159 9.07 0.65 7.04
C SER A 159 8.29 0.10 5.85
N THR A 160 8.72 -1.00 5.25
CA THR A 160 7.98 -1.66 4.14
C THR A 160 6.64 -2.18 4.63
N THR A 161 6.59 -2.79 5.83
CA THR A 161 5.34 -3.22 6.45
C THR A 161 4.38 -2.06 6.63
N ALA A 162 4.84 -0.96 7.24
CA ALA A 162 4.03 0.23 7.45
C ALA A 162 3.53 0.84 6.12
N ALA A 163 4.39 0.93 5.10
CA ALA A 163 4.03 1.47 3.80
C ALA A 163 3.01 0.59 3.05
N VAL A 164 3.23 -0.73 3.02
CA VAL A 164 2.33 -1.71 2.37
C VAL A 164 0.96 -1.72 3.07
N ALA A 165 0.95 -1.68 4.40
CA ALA A 165 -0.28 -1.62 5.19
C ALA A 165 -1.03 -0.29 4.99
N SER A 166 -0.30 0.83 4.91
CA SER A 166 -0.86 2.17 4.65
C SER A 166 -1.64 2.20 3.33
N HIS A 167 -1.01 1.71 2.26
CA HIS A 167 -1.65 1.66 0.94
C HIS A 167 -2.82 0.67 0.92
N TYR A 168 -2.67 -0.48 1.57
CA TYR A 168 -3.76 -1.45 1.69
C TYR A 168 -4.98 -0.85 2.40
N ALA A 169 -4.78 -0.14 3.53
CA ALA A 169 -5.86 0.54 4.26
C ALA A 169 -6.55 1.60 3.40
N GLY A 170 -5.79 2.42 2.67
CA GLY A 170 -6.35 3.39 1.72
C GLY A 170 -7.19 2.74 0.62
N MET A 171 -6.74 1.61 0.07
CA MET A 171 -7.49 0.84 -0.92
C MET A 171 -8.78 0.24 -0.36
N MET A 172 -8.77 -0.23 0.89
CA MET A 172 -9.97 -0.78 1.53
C MET A 172 -11.05 0.26 1.75
N GLU A 173 -10.69 1.53 2.03
CA GLU A 173 -11.67 2.62 2.06
C GLU A 173 -12.28 2.90 0.69
N ALA A 174 -11.46 2.97 -0.36
CA ALA A 174 -11.93 3.14 -1.73
C ALA A 174 -12.83 1.97 -2.17
N ARG A 175 -12.51 0.75 -1.74
CA ARG A 175 -13.34 -0.43 -1.96
C ARG A 175 -14.69 -0.30 -1.27
N ALA A 176 -14.74 0.11 -0.01
CA ALA A 176 -16.01 0.31 0.70
C ALA A 176 -16.92 1.32 -0.01
N PHE A 177 -16.36 2.44 -0.49
CA PHE A 177 -17.09 3.38 -1.34
C PHE A 177 -17.62 2.71 -2.63
N SER A 178 -16.77 2.01 -3.36
CA SER A 178 -17.14 1.33 -4.60
C SER A 178 -18.24 0.29 -4.38
N ASP A 179 -18.14 -0.51 -3.31
CA ASP A 179 -19.10 -1.54 -2.96
C ASP A 179 -20.47 -0.92 -2.64
N GLU A 180 -20.52 0.13 -1.81
CA GLU A 180 -21.77 0.85 -1.50
C GLU A 180 -22.37 1.55 -2.73
N MET A 181 -21.54 2.16 -3.58
CA MET A 181 -21.98 2.80 -4.81
C MET A 181 -22.55 1.77 -5.80
N SER A 182 -22.00 0.56 -5.86
CA SER A 182 -22.43 -0.50 -6.77
C SER A 182 -23.85 -1.02 -6.49
N VAL A 183 -24.27 -0.98 -5.21
CA VAL A 183 -25.60 -1.45 -4.78
C VAL A 183 -26.64 -0.33 -4.72
N ALA A 184 -26.23 0.94 -4.86
CA ALA A 184 -27.11 2.11 -4.86
C ALA A 184 -28.01 2.12 -6.11
N ARG A 185 -29.34 2.05 -5.89
CA ARG A 185 -30.33 1.86 -6.97
C ARG A 185 -30.93 3.16 -7.49
N THR A 186 -30.94 4.21 -6.68
CA THR A 186 -31.52 5.51 -7.02
C THR A 186 -30.46 6.60 -7.04
N GLN A 187 -30.77 7.73 -7.68
CA GLN A 187 -29.88 8.89 -7.65
C GLN A 187 -29.69 9.41 -6.21
N ALA A 188 -30.76 9.45 -5.42
CA ALA A 188 -30.70 9.86 -4.02
C ALA A 188 -29.77 8.96 -3.18
N ASP A 189 -29.75 7.65 -3.44
CA ASP A 189 -28.82 6.72 -2.76
C ASP A 189 -27.37 7.00 -3.17
N ARG A 190 -27.12 7.24 -4.47
CA ARG A 190 -25.78 7.56 -4.98
C ARG A 190 -25.26 8.87 -4.41
N ASP A 191 -26.10 9.90 -4.34
CA ASP A 191 -25.75 11.20 -3.76
C ASP A 191 -25.41 11.05 -2.28
N ARG A 192 -26.18 10.24 -1.54
CA ARG A 192 -25.88 9.94 -0.13
C ARG A 192 -24.54 9.21 0.06
N VAL A 193 -24.23 8.24 -0.80
CA VAL A 193 -22.94 7.52 -0.76
C VAL A 193 -21.80 8.48 -1.13
N ALA A 194 -21.95 9.27 -2.18
CA ALA A 194 -20.96 10.27 -2.58
C ALA A 194 -20.69 11.30 -1.46
N GLU A 195 -21.73 11.77 -0.78
CA GLU A 195 -21.60 12.69 0.35
C GLU A 195 -20.86 12.03 1.53
N LYS A 196 -21.24 10.80 1.89
CA LYS A 196 -20.60 10.02 2.97
C LYS A 196 -19.10 9.83 2.74
N TYR A 197 -18.69 9.61 1.49
CA TYR A 197 -17.30 9.35 1.11
C TYR A 197 -16.61 10.55 0.44
N SER A 198 -17.20 11.75 0.52
CA SER A 198 -16.68 12.96 -0.12
C SER A 198 -15.23 13.23 0.24
N TYR A 199 -14.84 12.93 1.49
CA TYR A 199 -13.48 13.05 2.00
C TYR A 199 -12.43 12.23 1.22
N LEU A 200 -12.81 11.12 0.56
CA LEU A 200 -11.89 10.33 -0.27
C LEU A 200 -11.41 11.10 -1.52
N PHE A 201 -12.12 12.16 -1.90
CA PHE A 201 -11.81 12.98 -3.07
C PHE A 201 -11.16 14.32 -2.71
N ASP A 202 -10.88 14.57 -1.42
CA ASP A 202 -10.12 15.75 -1.01
C ASP A 202 -8.66 15.61 -1.48
N PRO A 203 -8.14 16.52 -2.34
CA PRO A 203 -6.77 16.47 -2.81
C PRO A 203 -5.73 16.67 -1.69
N ASN A 204 -6.14 17.19 -0.53
CA ASN A 204 -5.29 17.38 0.65
C ASN A 204 -5.51 16.30 1.71
N ARG A 205 -6.22 15.22 1.39
CA ARG A 205 -6.42 14.10 2.31
C ARG A 205 -5.05 13.52 2.70
N PRO A 206 -4.73 13.39 3.99
CA PRO A 206 -3.51 12.72 4.41
C PRO A 206 -3.57 11.24 4.04
N ASP A 207 -2.42 10.66 3.75
CA ASP A 207 -2.30 9.21 3.61
C ASP A 207 -2.65 8.51 4.92
N LYS A 208 -2.99 7.22 4.82
CA LYS A 208 -3.24 6.40 5.99
C LYS A 208 -1.93 6.09 6.70
N GLU A 209 -1.58 6.84 7.73
CA GLU A 209 -0.40 6.54 8.53
C GLU A 209 -0.62 5.27 9.37
N ILE A 210 0.31 4.32 9.31
CA ILE A 210 0.29 3.09 10.11
C ILE A 210 1.32 3.19 11.23
N VAL A 211 0.88 2.82 12.43
CA VAL A 211 1.71 2.65 13.62
C VAL A 211 1.85 1.16 13.90
N LEU A 212 3.11 0.73 14.06
CA LEU A 212 3.50 -0.61 14.47
C LEU A 212 3.46 -0.64 16.01
N VAL A 213 2.56 -1.39 16.62
CA VAL A 213 2.39 -1.45 18.08
C VAL A 213 2.89 -2.78 18.58
N PHE A 214 3.84 -2.76 19.51
CA PHE A 214 4.33 -3.97 20.16
C PHE A 214 3.58 -4.18 21.47
N LEU A 215 2.96 -5.35 21.62
CA LEU A 215 2.30 -5.78 22.83
C LEU A 215 3.31 -6.31 23.85
N GLU A 216 2.91 -6.43 25.12
CA GLU A 216 3.79 -6.93 26.20
C GLU A 216 4.30 -8.35 25.95
N ASN A 217 3.55 -9.17 25.20
CA ASN A 217 3.94 -10.51 24.81
C ASN A 217 4.91 -10.55 23.60
N GLY A 218 5.28 -9.38 23.06
CA GLY A 218 6.16 -9.25 21.89
C GLY A 218 5.45 -9.32 20.54
N ASP A 219 4.13 -9.45 20.51
CA ASP A 219 3.36 -9.45 19.26
C ASP A 219 3.28 -8.06 18.64
N LEU A 220 3.36 -8.01 17.30
CA LEU A 220 3.22 -6.81 16.50
C LEU A 220 1.78 -6.68 15.98
N VAL A 221 1.16 -5.54 16.25
CA VAL A 221 -0.16 -5.17 15.74
C VAL A 221 -0.06 -3.88 14.95
N LEU A 222 -0.72 -3.83 13.80
CA LEU A 222 -0.82 -2.62 12.98
C LEU A 222 -2.03 -1.80 13.39
N LYS A 223 -1.86 -0.48 13.57
CA LYS A 223 -2.96 0.45 13.82
C LYS A 223 -2.87 1.65 12.90
N GLU A 224 -4.00 2.15 12.42
CA GLU A 224 -4.03 3.48 11.81
C GLU A 224 -3.75 4.54 12.88
N LYS A 225 -2.82 5.45 12.59
CA LYS A 225 -2.62 6.64 13.38
C LYS A 225 -3.85 7.51 13.20
N GLN A 226 -4.61 7.69 14.28
CA GLN A 226 -5.74 8.61 14.22
C GLN A 226 -5.20 10.02 13.96
N ALA A 227 -5.59 10.62 12.84
CA ALA A 227 -5.45 12.05 12.66
C ALA A 227 -6.18 12.73 13.82
N GLN A 228 -5.51 13.65 14.52
CA GLN A 228 -6.19 14.55 15.44
C GLN A 228 -7.25 15.29 14.61
N GLN A 229 -8.52 14.91 14.75
CA GLN A 229 -9.60 15.61 14.09
C GLN A 229 -9.57 17.07 14.56
N PRO A 230 -9.55 18.07 13.65
CA PRO A 230 -9.80 19.43 14.08
C PRO A 230 -11.19 19.47 14.70
N LEU A 231 -11.24 19.96 15.94
CA LEU A 231 -12.44 20.21 16.72
C LEU A 231 -13.47 20.90 15.82
N VAL A 232 -14.54 20.18 15.44
CA VAL A 232 -15.71 20.78 14.83
C VAL A 232 -16.23 21.79 15.85
N LYS A 233 -15.96 23.08 15.61
CA LYS A 233 -16.62 24.16 16.32
C LYS A 233 -18.10 24.01 16.00
N GLN A 234 -18.85 23.41 16.92
CA GLN A 234 -20.29 23.53 16.96
C GLN A 234 -20.59 25.03 17.00
N SER A 235 -21.10 25.57 15.90
CA SER A 235 -21.67 26.92 15.93
C SER A 235 -22.90 26.87 16.82
N PRO A 236 -23.02 27.77 17.81
CA PRO A 236 -24.21 27.81 18.64
C PRO A 236 -25.38 28.40 17.85
N ARG A 237 -26.47 27.61 17.83
CA ARG A 237 -27.89 27.93 17.59
C ARG A 237 -28.25 29.05 16.61
#